data_AF-A0A7Z9G4G9-F1
#
_entry.id   AF-A0A7Z9G4G9-F1
#
_cell.length_a   1.000
_cell.length_b   1.000
_cell.length_c   1.000
_cell.angle_alpha   90.00
_cell.angle_beta   90.00
_cell.angle_gamma   90.00
#
_symmetry.space_group_name_H-M   'P 1'
#
loop_
_entity.id
_entity.type
_entity.pdbx_description
1 polymer ?
#
loop_
_entity_poly.entity_id
_entity_poly.type
_entity_poly.pdbx_seq_one_letter_code
_entity_poly.pdbx_strand_id
1 'polypeptide(L)'
;GFIGDPSYVAIKVNGNFPNNPRLTGLPTIQGAIVLCDGRNGSLLAVIDSIEVTKMRTGAASAVAAKYLAQDNTKVATIIGCGIQGRVQLLLLLEVLPLKTAGSVG
;
A
#
# COMPACT_ATOMS: atom_id res chain seq x y z
N GLY A 1 -25.41 -6.13 13.09
CA GLY A 1 -24.79 -6.57 11.82
C GLY A 1 -24.75 -5.37 10.91
N PHE A 2 -23.61 -5.13 10.24
CA PHE A 2 -23.49 -4.04 9.28
C PHE A 2 -24.37 -4.36 8.06
N ILE A 3 -25.56 -3.78 8.03
CA ILE A 3 -26.52 -3.88 6.91
C ILE A 3 -26.27 -2.64 6.05
N GLY A 4 -25.78 -2.83 4.81
CA GLY A 4 -25.65 -1.74 3.83
C GLY A 4 -24.78 -2.06 2.63
N ASP A 5 -23.62 -2.68 2.85
CA ASP A 5 -22.69 -3.07 1.79
C ASP A 5 -22.60 -4.60 1.66
N PRO A 6 -22.19 -5.14 0.49
CA PRO A 6 -21.80 -6.55 0.41
C PRO A 6 -20.80 -6.85 1.52
N SER A 7 -21.22 -7.72 2.45
CA SER A 7 -20.38 -8.12 3.57
C SER A 7 -19.26 -9.00 3.01
N TYR A 8 -18.01 -8.58 3.21
CA TYR A 8 -16.82 -9.36 2.87
C TYR A 8 -15.95 -9.53 4.11
N VAL A 9 -15.30 -10.68 4.22
CA VAL A 9 -14.24 -10.90 5.21
C VAL A 9 -12.94 -11.12 4.45
N ALA A 10 -11.93 -10.32 4.74
CA ALA A 10 -10.60 -10.45 4.16
C ALA A 10 -9.57 -10.70 5.24
N ILE A 11 -8.72 -11.70 5.04
CA ILE A 11 -7.55 -11.97 5.89
C ILE A 11 -6.31 -11.86 5.03
N LYS A 12 -5.34 -11.08 5.49
CA LYS A 12 -4.05 -10.96 4.83
C LYS A 12 -2.96 -11.62 5.67
N VAL A 13 -2.19 -12.51 5.05
CA VAL A 13 -1.00 -13.11 5.64
C VAL A 13 0.21 -12.62 4.86
N ASN A 14 1.12 -11.92 5.55
CA ASN A 14 2.35 -11.39 4.97
C ASN A 14 3.57 -11.85 5.78
N GLY A 15 4.61 -12.27 5.08
CA GLY A 15 5.95 -12.46 5.63
C GLY A 15 6.90 -11.35 5.17
N ASN A 16 7.87 -11.01 6.02
CA ASN A 16 8.94 -10.07 5.72
C ASN A 16 10.27 -10.81 5.63
N PHE A 17 10.87 -10.80 4.43
CA PHE A 17 12.10 -11.51 4.09
C PHE A 17 13.11 -10.53 3.49
N PRO A 18 13.85 -9.75 4.30
CA PRO A 18 14.73 -8.69 3.82
C PRO A 18 15.80 -9.15 2.82
N ASN A 19 16.23 -10.41 2.92
CA ASN A 19 17.27 -10.98 2.05
C ASN A 19 16.74 -11.53 0.71
N ASN A 20 15.42 -11.62 0.49
CA ASN A 20 14.85 -12.19 -0.73
C ASN A 20 15.34 -11.50 -2.01
N PRO A 21 15.40 -10.16 -2.10
CA PRO A 21 15.86 -9.50 -3.32
C PRO A 21 17.29 -9.91 -3.70
N ARG A 22 18.16 -10.10 -2.70
CA ARG A 22 19.56 -10.47 -2.91
C ARG A 22 19.76 -11.96 -3.19
N LEU A 23 19.02 -12.83 -2.48
CA LEU A 23 19.24 -14.28 -2.53
C LEU A 23 18.46 -14.99 -3.64
N THR A 24 17.26 -14.51 -3.96
CA THR A 24 16.34 -15.22 -4.86
C THR A 24 15.70 -14.32 -5.91
N GLY A 25 15.95 -13.00 -5.86
CA GLY A 25 15.30 -12.02 -6.74
C GLY A 25 13.82 -11.76 -6.39
N LEU A 26 13.29 -12.42 -5.35
CA LEU A 26 11.90 -12.22 -4.92
C LEU A 26 11.75 -10.91 -4.13
N PRO A 27 10.54 -10.30 -4.14
CA PRO A 27 10.25 -9.18 -3.26
C PRO A 27 10.41 -9.50 -1.77
N THR A 28 10.80 -8.49 -0.99
CA THR A 28 10.94 -8.58 0.48
C THR A 28 9.66 -9.03 1.17
N ILE A 29 8.51 -8.53 0.72
CA ILE A 29 7.21 -8.94 1.25
C ILE A 29 6.66 -10.05 0.35
N GLN A 30 6.23 -11.14 0.96
CA GLN A 30 5.52 -12.24 0.31
C GLN A 30 4.23 -12.51 1.07
N GLY A 31 3.15 -12.90 0.41
CA GLY A 31 1.90 -13.18 1.09
C GLY A 31 0.69 -13.29 0.19
N ALA A 32 -0.44 -13.57 0.81
CA ALA A 32 -1.73 -13.67 0.15
C ALA A 32 -2.84 -12.99 0.97
N ILE A 33 -3.90 -12.61 0.27
CA ILE A 33 -5.17 -12.17 0.83
C ILE A 33 -6.20 -13.23 0.49
N VAL A 34 -6.87 -13.75 1.52
CA VAL A 34 -8.03 -14.63 1.39
C VAL A 34 -9.27 -13.77 1.54
N LEU A 35 -10.14 -13.80 0.53
CA LEU A 35 -11.41 -13.07 0.52
C LEU A 35 -12.57 -14.06 0.60
N CYS A 36 -13.45 -13.87 1.56
CA CYS A 36 -14.65 -14.67 1.76
C CYS A 36 -15.91 -13.81 1.72
N ASP A 37 -17.04 -14.44 1.34
CA ASP A 37 -18.37 -13.86 1.48
C ASP A 37 -18.68 -13.71 2.97
N GLY A 38 -18.92 -12.49 3.43
CA GLY A 38 -19.20 -12.18 4.83
C GLY A 38 -20.58 -12.63 5.30
N ARG A 39 -21.46 -13.09 4.41
CA ARG A 39 -22.79 -13.61 4.75
C ARG A 39 -22.75 -15.08 5.16
N ASN A 40 -21.90 -15.89 4.49
CA ASN A 40 -21.88 -17.35 4.68
C ASN A 40 -20.47 -17.95 4.82
N GLY A 41 -19.42 -17.14 4.74
CA GLY A 41 -18.03 -17.57 4.90
C GLY A 41 -17.41 -18.25 3.68
N SER A 42 -18.13 -18.37 2.56
CA SER A 42 -17.62 -19.05 1.35
C SER A 42 -16.40 -18.33 0.79
N LEU A 43 -15.36 -19.09 0.43
CA LEU A 43 -14.16 -18.55 -0.21
C LEU A 43 -14.53 -17.97 -1.59
N LEU A 44 -14.14 -16.72 -1.83
CA LEU A 44 -14.35 -16.02 -3.10
C LEU A 44 -13.07 -15.92 -3.91
N ALA A 45 -11.94 -15.58 -3.27
CA ALA A 45 -10.68 -15.39 -3.96
C ALA A 45 -9.46 -15.59 -3.04
N VAL A 46 -8.34 -15.97 -3.67
CA VAL A 46 -6.99 -15.87 -3.10
C VAL A 46 -6.20 -14.92 -4.00
N ILE A 47 -5.68 -13.86 -3.42
CA ILE A 47 -5.08 -12.73 -4.14
C ILE A 47 -3.66 -12.53 -3.66
N ASP A 48 -2.71 -12.26 -4.55
CA ASP A 48 -1.35 -11.87 -4.15
C ASP A 48 -1.39 -10.57 -3.32
N SER A 49 -0.69 -10.57 -2.19
CA SER A 49 -0.79 -9.45 -1.25
C SER A 49 0.19 -8.32 -1.54
N ILE A 50 1.15 -8.50 -2.45
CA ILE A 50 2.29 -7.61 -2.64
C ILE A 50 1.80 -6.29 -3.24
N GLU A 51 1.07 -6.34 -4.35
CA GLU A 51 0.56 -5.14 -5.03
C GLU A 51 -0.49 -4.42 -4.18
N VAL A 52 -1.42 -5.16 -3.57
CA VAL A 52 -2.41 -4.57 -2.65
C VAL A 52 -1.72 -3.89 -1.47
N THR A 53 -0.67 -4.49 -0.92
CA THR A 53 0.09 -3.91 0.19
C THR A 53 0.82 -2.64 -0.22
N LYS A 54 1.42 -2.58 -1.41
CA LYS A 54 2.06 -1.37 -1.95
C LYS A 54 1.05 -0.23 -2.06
N MET A 55 -0.02 -0.45 -2.82
CA MET A 55 -1.02 0.59 -3.11
C MET A 55 -1.71 1.10 -1.85
N ARG A 56 -2.20 0.20 -0.98
CA ARG A 56 -2.92 0.61 0.23
C ARG A 56 -2.05 1.39 1.20
N THR A 57 -0.74 1.09 1.26
CA THR A 57 0.18 1.78 2.17
C THR A 57 0.42 3.20 1.69
N GLY A 58 0.71 3.38 0.39
CA GLY A 58 0.87 4.71 -0.16
C GLY A 58 -0.42 5.53 -0.18
N ALA A 59 -1.57 4.89 -0.41
CA ALA A 59 -2.86 5.57 -0.40
C ALA A 59 -3.21 6.09 1.00
N ALA A 60 -2.94 5.30 2.05
CA ALA A 60 -3.13 5.75 3.43
C ALA A 60 -2.29 6.99 3.74
N SER A 61 -1.03 7.03 3.29
CA SER A 61 -0.19 8.21 3.45
C SER A 61 -0.63 9.40 2.60
N ALA A 62 -1.12 9.17 1.38
CA ALA A 62 -1.68 10.23 0.54
C ALA A 62 -2.91 10.85 1.19
N VAL A 63 -3.81 10.03 1.74
CA VAL A 63 -4.97 10.51 2.52
C VAL A 63 -4.49 11.33 3.71
N ALA A 64 -3.53 10.84 4.49
CA ALA A 64 -2.98 11.61 5.60
C ALA A 64 -2.39 12.95 5.13
N ALA A 65 -1.60 12.96 4.06
CA ALA A 65 -1.01 14.16 3.50
C ALA A 65 -2.05 15.17 3.00
N LYS A 66 -3.15 14.70 2.37
CA LYS A 66 -4.25 15.55 1.91
C LYS A 66 -4.85 16.40 3.03
N TYR A 67 -4.90 15.88 4.26
CA TYR A 67 -5.52 16.57 5.40
C TYR A 67 -4.50 17.21 6.36
N LEU A 68 -3.26 16.76 6.37
CA LEU A 68 -2.24 17.19 7.34
C LEU A 68 -1.12 18.03 6.75
N ALA A 69 -0.90 17.98 5.43
CA ALA A 69 0.12 18.80 4.80
C ALA A 69 -0.33 20.27 4.74
N GLN A 70 0.65 21.18 4.75
CA GLN A 70 0.38 22.60 4.53
C GLN A 70 -0.16 22.83 3.11
N ASP A 71 -1.06 23.80 2.99
CA ASP A 71 -1.57 24.23 1.70
C ASP A 71 -0.42 24.55 0.75
N ASN A 72 -0.59 24.16 -0.52
CA ASN A 72 0.38 24.43 -1.58
C ASN A 72 1.78 23.82 -1.33
N THR A 73 1.87 22.68 -0.61
CA THR A 73 3.11 21.90 -0.50
C THR A 73 3.64 21.50 -1.89
N LYS A 74 4.87 21.91 -2.23
CA LYS A 74 5.49 21.69 -3.56
C LYS A 74 6.69 20.74 -3.55
N VAL A 75 7.19 20.37 -2.37
CA VAL A 75 8.40 19.57 -2.23
C VAL A 75 8.13 18.40 -1.31
N ALA A 76 8.53 17.20 -1.72
CA ALA A 76 8.52 16.01 -0.88
C ALA A 76 9.92 15.40 -0.81
N THR A 77 10.27 14.78 0.31
CA THR A 77 11.50 13.99 0.45
C THR A 77 11.13 12.56 0.78
N ILE A 78 11.61 11.61 -0.02
CA ILE A 78 11.42 10.18 0.21
C ILE A 78 12.69 9.63 0.88
N ILE A 79 12.55 9.12 2.11
CA ILE A 79 13.64 8.44 2.82
C ILE A 79 13.42 6.93 2.66
N GLY A 80 14.36 6.25 2.02
CA GLY A 80 14.24 4.85 1.62
C GLY A 80 13.64 4.68 0.23
N CYS A 81 14.49 4.67 -0.79
CA CYS A 81 14.10 4.68 -2.22
C CYS A 81 13.78 3.29 -2.81
N GLY A 82 13.29 2.37 -1.96
CA GLY A 82 12.82 1.05 -2.40
C GLY A 82 11.49 1.12 -3.16
N ILE A 83 10.89 -0.04 -3.44
CA ILE A 83 9.62 -0.13 -4.19
C ILE A 83 8.50 0.68 -3.52
N GLN A 84 8.44 0.70 -2.18
CA GLN A 84 7.45 1.50 -1.45
C GLN A 84 7.65 3.01 -1.63
N GLY A 85 8.89 3.49 -1.66
CA GLY A 85 9.19 4.92 -1.84
C GLY A 85 8.68 5.47 -3.18
N ARG A 86 8.74 4.66 -4.25
CA ARG A 86 8.17 5.02 -5.56
C ARG A 86 6.64 5.14 -5.50
N VAL A 87 5.97 4.14 -4.93
CA VAL A 87 4.50 4.13 -4.80
C VAL A 87 4.01 5.27 -3.92
N GLN A 88 4.75 5.57 -2.85
CA GLN A 88 4.48 6.71 -1.98
C GLN A 88 4.48 8.03 -2.75
N LEU A 89 5.53 8.29 -3.53
CA LEU A 89 5.64 9.52 -4.32
C LEU A 89 4.51 9.64 -5.34
N LEU A 90 4.21 8.55 -6.06
CA LEU A 90 3.13 8.53 -7.05
C LEU A 90 1.78 8.89 -6.41
N LEU A 91 1.46 8.30 -5.25
CA LEU A 91 0.17 8.57 -4.60
C LEU A 91 0.13 9.93 -3.91
N LEU A 92 1.27 10.50 -3.51
CA LEU A 92 1.34 11.89 -3.05
C LEU A 92 1.08 12.89 -4.18
N LEU A 93 1.52 12.60 -5.40
CA LEU A 93 1.26 13.46 -6.57
C LEU A 93 -0.24 13.57 -6.91
N GLU A 94 -1.04 12.57 -6.56
CA GLU A 94 -2.50 12.58 -6.76
C GLU A 94 -3.23 13.56 -5.84
N VAL A 95 -2.60 13.96 -4.72
CA VAL A 95 -3.26 14.75 -3.66
C VAL A 95 -2.54 16.05 -3.32
N LEU A 96 -1.29 16.22 -3.75
CA LEU A 96 -0.48 17.42 -3.50
C LEU A 96 0.12 17.97 -4.81
N PRO A 97 0.23 19.29 -4.97
CA PRO A 97 0.81 19.93 -6.15
C PRO A 97 2.36 19.92 -6.11
N LEU A 98 2.96 18.75 -5.93
CA LEU A 98 4.42 18.61 -5.84
C LEU A 98 5.08 18.94 -7.18
N LYS A 99 6.19 19.69 -7.11
CA LYS A 99 7.05 20.05 -8.24
C LYS A 99 8.44 19.43 -8.16
N THR A 100 8.86 19.03 -6.97
CA THR A 100 10.20 18.49 -6.74
C THR A 100 10.14 17.39 -5.68
N ALA A 101 10.84 16.29 -5.95
CA ALA A 101 10.98 15.19 -5.00
C ALA A 101 12.47 14.92 -4.73
N GLY A 102 12.89 15.07 -3.48
CA GLY A 102 14.20 14.61 -3.01
C GLY A 102 14.13 13.14 -2.62
N SER A 103 15.26 12.45 -2.69
CA SER A 103 15.34 11.03 -2.31
C SER A 103 16.62 10.79 -1.52
N VAL A 104 16.51 10.15 -0.36
CA VAL A 104 17.64 9.75 0.48
C VAL A 104 17.63 8.23 0.57
N GLY A 105 18.67 7.60 0.03
CA GLY A 105 18.85 6.15 -0.02
C GLY A 105 19.55 5.60 1.20
#